data_AF-A0A956K8J7-F1
#
_entry.id   AF-A0A956K8J7-F1
#
_cell.length_a   1.000
_cell.length_b   1.000
_cell.length_c   1.000
_cell.angle_alpha   90.00
_cell.angle_beta   90.00
_cell.angle_gamma   90.00
#
_symmetry.space_group_name_H-M   'P 1'
#
loop_
_entity.id
_entity.type
_entity.pdbx_description
1 polymer ?
#
loop_
_entity_poly.entity_id
_entity_poly.type
_entity_poly.pdbx_seq_one_letter_code
_entity_poly.pdbx_strand_id
1 'polypeptide(L)'
;MADDNLDDEHAGGPGDAALFSHGPVVVFRWRNAEGWPVEFVSANVTALTGYPVEEFASGRLPYASLIHPDDIARVVREVSDNAESAVWFEHAPYRIRHAD
;
A
#
# COMPACT_ATOMS: atom_id res chain seq x y z
N MET A 1 -33.50 -29.94 -3.45
CA MET A 1 -32.23 -29.59 -4.09
C MET A 1 -31.58 -28.60 -3.15
N ALA A 2 -30.73 -29.13 -2.27
CA ALA A 2 -29.87 -28.34 -1.40
C ALA A 2 -28.49 -28.18 -2.08
N ASP A 3 -27.63 -27.44 -1.39
CA ASP A 3 -26.25 -27.05 -1.70
C ASP A 3 -26.10 -25.87 -2.67
N ASP A 4 -25.30 -24.84 -2.37
CA ASP A 4 -24.31 -24.65 -1.32
C ASP A 4 -24.03 -23.15 -1.19
N ASN A 5 -23.61 -22.74 0.00
CA ASN A 5 -23.11 -21.39 0.30
C ASN A 5 -21.92 -21.05 -0.60
N LEU A 6 -21.58 -19.77 -0.67
CA LEU A 6 -20.26 -19.30 -0.24
C LEU A 6 -20.35 -17.78 -0.15
N ASP A 7 -20.45 -17.33 1.09
CA ASP A 7 -20.36 -15.95 1.49
C ASP A 7 -19.13 -15.30 0.88
N ASP A 8 -19.35 -14.20 0.17
CA ASP A 8 -18.33 -13.29 -0.36
C ASP A 8 -17.74 -12.50 0.82
N GLU A 9 -16.98 -13.17 1.68
CA GLU A 9 -16.06 -12.57 2.65
C GLU A 9 -14.65 -12.56 2.05
N HIS A 10 -14.38 -11.61 1.14
CA HIS A 10 -13.01 -11.25 0.76
C HIS A 10 -12.50 -9.96 1.45
N ALA A 11 -13.16 -9.56 2.53
CA ALA A 11 -12.58 -8.60 3.45
C ALA A 11 -11.51 -9.31 4.30
N GLY A 12 -10.25 -9.18 3.89
CA GLY A 12 -9.09 -9.76 4.57
C GLY A 12 -9.21 -9.67 6.09
N GLY A 13 -9.35 -10.83 6.71
CA GLY A 13 -9.52 -10.96 8.16
C GLY A 13 -8.22 -10.62 8.90
N PRO A 14 -8.27 -10.50 10.24
CA PRO A 14 -7.10 -10.17 11.07
C PRO A 14 -5.93 -11.19 10.95
N GLY A 15 -6.14 -12.33 10.28
CA GLY A 15 -5.10 -13.31 9.97
C GLY A 15 -4.11 -12.84 8.89
N ASP A 16 -4.53 -12.01 7.94
CA ASP A 16 -3.70 -11.64 6.80
C ASP A 16 -2.60 -10.64 7.19
N ALA A 17 -2.93 -9.67 8.04
CA ALA A 17 -1.98 -8.66 8.52
C ALA A 17 -0.80 -9.26 9.32
N ALA A 18 -1.03 -10.37 10.03
CA ALA A 18 0.01 -11.05 10.82
C ALA A 18 1.06 -11.75 9.94
N LEU A 19 0.67 -12.29 8.79
CA LEU A 19 1.57 -12.95 7.85
C LEU A 19 2.57 -11.96 7.23
N PHE A 20 2.10 -10.78 6.85
CA PHE A 20 2.96 -9.76 6.24
C PHE A 20 3.88 -9.06 7.24
N SER A 21 3.58 -9.12 8.54
CA SER A 21 4.39 -8.48 9.57
C SER A 21 5.80 -9.11 9.72
N HIS A 22 6.01 -10.32 9.19
CA HIS A 22 7.28 -11.06 9.31
C HIS A 22 7.94 -11.39 7.96
N GLY A 23 7.26 -11.14 6.83
CA GLY A 23 7.79 -11.38 5.48
C GLY A 23 8.45 -10.15 4.86
N PRO A 24 9.10 -10.27 3.68
CA PRO A 24 9.70 -9.13 2.97
C PRO A 24 8.67 -8.21 2.29
N VAL A 25 7.38 -8.47 2.49
CA VAL A 25 6.27 -7.77 1.84
C VAL A 25 5.69 -6.74 2.80
N VAL A 26 5.72 -5.48 2.38
CA VAL A 26 5.06 -4.38 3.09
C VAL A 26 3.71 -4.12 2.43
N VAL A 27 2.66 -3.99 3.24
CA VAL A 27 1.29 -3.73 2.77
C VAL A 27 0.87 -2.33 3.20
N PHE A 28 0.38 -1.55 2.25
CA PHE A 28 -0.23 -0.24 2.50
C PHE A 28 -1.72 -0.29 2.16
N ARG A 29 -2.52 0.44 2.93
CA ARG A 29 -3.88 0.84 2.55
C ARG A 29 -3.92 2.36 2.48
N TRP A 30 -4.20 2.90 1.30
CA TRP A 30 -4.34 4.33 1.08
C TRP A 30 -5.80 4.73 0.95
N ARG A 31 -6.11 5.95 1.41
CA ARG A 31 -7.35 6.61 1.04
C ARG A 31 -7.21 7.15 -0.38
N ASN A 32 -8.24 6.94 -1.21
CA ASN A 32 -8.32 7.55 -2.54
C ASN A 32 -8.67 9.05 -2.46
N ALA A 33 -7.71 9.83 -1.97
CA ALA A 33 -7.75 11.27 -1.86
C ALA A 33 -6.40 11.87 -2.28
N GLU A 34 -6.36 13.17 -2.50
CA GLU A 34 -5.13 13.88 -2.88
C GLU A 34 -3.99 13.57 -1.90
N GLY A 35 -2.81 13.26 -2.45
CA GLY A 35 -1.61 12.91 -1.67
C GLY A 35 -1.60 11.48 -1.08
N TRP A 36 -2.62 10.67 -1.35
CA TRP A 36 -2.78 9.28 -0.88
C TRP A 36 -2.49 9.08 0.61
N PRO A 37 -3.34 9.63 1.50
CA PRO A 37 -3.18 9.44 2.94
C PRO A 37 -3.10 7.95 3.29
N VAL A 38 -2.09 7.57 4.08
CA VAL A 38 -1.91 6.19 4.54
C VAL A 38 -2.87 5.92 5.70
N GLU A 39 -3.81 4.99 5.52
CA GLU A 39 -4.74 4.57 6.57
C GLU A 39 -4.24 3.37 7.36
N PHE A 40 -3.42 2.54 6.73
CA PHE A 40 -2.77 1.41 7.35
C PHE A 40 -1.44 1.11 6.64
N VAL A 41 -0.45 0.70 7.41
CA VAL A 41 0.80 0.15 6.90
C VAL A 41 1.28 -0.95 7.83
N SER A 42 1.81 -2.04 7.28
CA SER A 42 2.37 -3.15 8.07
C SER A 42 3.65 -2.74 8.82
N ALA A 43 3.88 -3.35 9.98
CA ALA A 43 4.96 -2.96 10.91
C ALA A 43 6.38 -3.09 10.33
N ASN A 44 6.57 -3.95 9.33
CA ASN A 44 7.85 -4.15 8.65
C ASN A 44 8.22 -3.01 7.67
N VAL A 45 7.38 -1.98 7.49
CA VAL A 45 7.71 -0.79 6.69
C VAL A 45 8.97 -0.08 7.17
N THR A 46 9.23 -0.11 8.47
CA THR A 46 10.42 0.50 9.07
C THR A 46 11.70 -0.14 8.53
N ALA A 47 11.71 -1.45 8.34
CA ALA A 47 12.86 -2.17 7.79
C ALA A 47 13.07 -1.87 6.30
N LEU A 48 12.00 -1.57 5.55
CA LEU A 48 12.07 -1.26 4.13
C LEU A 48 12.48 0.20 3.86
N THR A 49 11.96 1.14 4.66
CA THR A 49 12.02 2.58 4.37
C THR A 49 12.90 3.37 5.33
N GLY A 50 13.20 2.83 6.51
CA GLY A 50 13.87 3.52 7.60
C GLY A 50 12.94 4.44 8.41
N TYR A 51 11.68 4.64 7.97
CA TYR A 51 10.70 5.47 8.67
C TYR A 51 9.77 4.61 9.53
N PRO A 52 9.47 5.03 10.77
CA PRO A 52 8.57 4.28 11.63
C PRO A 52 7.11 4.41 11.14
N VAL A 53 6.27 3.42 11.45
CA VAL A 53 4.85 3.34 11.05
C VAL A 53 4.09 4.65 11.35
N GLU A 54 4.42 5.29 12.47
CA GLU A 54 3.80 6.50 12.98
C GLU A 54 3.98 7.69 12.05
N GLU A 55 5.07 7.78 11.28
CA GLU A 55 5.26 8.86 10.29
C GLU A 55 4.24 8.77 9.16
N PHE A 56 3.92 7.54 8.73
CA PHE A 56 2.90 7.29 7.71
C PHE A 56 1.49 7.46 8.25
N ALA A 57 1.18 6.81 9.38
CA ALA A 57 -0.15 6.81 9.97
C ALA A 57 -0.60 8.19 10.47
N SER A 58 0.35 9.06 10.87
CA SER A 58 0.07 10.44 11.24
C SER A 58 -0.10 11.38 10.03
N GLY A 59 0.26 10.94 8.82
CA GLY A 59 0.29 11.76 7.61
C GLY A 59 1.44 12.76 7.56
N ARG A 60 2.38 12.73 8.52
CA ARG A 60 3.59 13.57 8.48
C ARG A 60 4.48 13.23 7.29
N LEU A 61 4.49 11.96 6.88
CA LEU A 61 5.22 11.46 5.74
C LEU A 61 4.26 10.89 4.68
N PRO A 62 3.92 11.66 3.64
CA PRO A 62 3.19 11.14 2.49
C PRO A 62 4.03 10.10 1.75
N TYR A 63 3.48 8.92 1.46
CA TYR A 63 4.23 7.87 0.75
C TYR A 63 4.76 8.33 -0.61
N ALA A 64 3.99 9.15 -1.34
CA ALA A 64 4.40 9.74 -2.61
C ALA A 64 5.71 10.54 -2.52
N SER A 65 6.01 11.11 -1.34
CA SER A 65 7.26 11.82 -1.11
C SER A 65 8.47 10.89 -0.99
N LEU A 66 8.30 9.59 -0.77
CA LEU A 66 9.42 8.64 -0.75
C LEU A 66 9.84 8.21 -2.15
N ILE A 67 8.94 8.28 -3.13
CA ILE A 67 9.23 7.84 -4.49
C ILE A 67 10.32 8.74 -5.10
N HIS A 68 11.26 8.13 -5.81
CA HIS A 68 12.34 8.86 -6.47
C HIS A 68 11.78 9.93 -7.44
N PRO A 69 12.35 11.14 -7.52
CA PRO A 69 11.84 12.23 -8.36
C PRO A 69 11.66 11.88 -9.85
N ASP A 70 12.51 11.00 -10.38
CA ASP A 70 12.38 10.53 -11.77
C ASP A 70 11.24 9.52 -11.98
N ASP A 71 10.78 8.86 -10.91
CA ASP A 71 9.81 7.77 -10.99
C ASP A 71 8.38 8.26 -10.62
N ILE A 72 8.25 9.31 -9.78
CA ILE A 72 6.96 9.75 -9.22
C ILE A 72 5.92 10.09 -10.29
N ALA A 73 6.32 10.77 -11.37
CA ALA A 73 5.40 11.16 -12.43
C ALA A 73 4.79 9.96 -13.16
N ARG A 74 5.56 8.87 -13.30
CA ARG A 74 5.08 7.61 -13.88
C ARG A 74 4.16 6.88 -12.90
N VAL A 75 4.57 6.76 -11.64
CA VAL A 75 3.76 6.07 -10.61
C VAL A 75 2.39 6.73 -10.44
N VAL A 76 2.33 8.07 -10.39
CA VAL A 76 1.06 8.82 -10.34
C VAL A 76 0.18 8.51 -11.53
N ARG A 77 0.73 8.47 -12.73
CA ARG A 77 -0.03 8.11 -13.93
C ARG A 77 -0.58 6.69 -13.85
N GLU A 78 0.25 5.73 -13.47
CA GLU A 78 -0.17 4.32 -13.31
C GLU A 78 -1.31 4.19 -12.29
N VAL A 79 -1.28 4.92 -11.16
CA VAL A 79 -2.40 4.95 -10.22
C VAL A 79 -3.64 5.58 -10.86
N SER A 80 -3.51 6.76 -11.48
CA SER A 80 -4.65 7.46 -12.09
C SER A 80 -5.34 6.66 -13.19
N ASP A 81 -4.56 6.01 -14.05
CA ASP A 81 -5.07 5.21 -15.17
C ASP A 81 -5.84 3.96 -14.69
N ASN A 82 -5.56 3.48 -13.47
CA ASN A 82 -6.14 2.25 -12.93
C ASN A 82 -7.17 2.47 -11.81
N ALA A 83 -7.21 3.66 -11.18
CA ALA A 83 -8.03 3.93 -9.99
C ALA A 83 -9.54 3.77 -10.20
N GLU A 84 -10.03 3.93 -11.44
CA GLU A 84 -11.47 3.88 -11.74
C GLU A 84 -11.94 2.52 -12.28
N SER A 85 -11.06 1.76 -12.93
CA SER A 85 -11.46 0.59 -13.73
C SER A 85 -10.75 -0.71 -13.37
N ALA A 86 -9.66 -0.67 -12.61
CA ALA A 86 -8.90 -1.86 -12.28
C ALA A 86 -9.28 -2.41 -10.90
N VAL A 87 -9.54 -3.72 -10.83
CA VAL A 87 -9.66 -4.45 -9.54
C VAL A 87 -8.29 -4.60 -8.88
N TRP A 88 -7.24 -4.71 -9.69
CA TRP A 88 -5.84 -4.74 -9.28
C TRP A 88 -4.95 -4.34 -10.46
N PHE A 89 -3.76 -3.82 -10.18
CA PHE A 89 -2.71 -3.58 -11.16
C PHE A 89 -1.34 -3.66 -10.49
N GLU A 90 -0.29 -3.80 -11.29
CA GLU A 90 1.09 -3.83 -10.83
C GLU A 90 1.85 -2.62 -11.39
N HIS A 91 2.58 -1.93 -10.53
CA HIS A 91 3.51 -0.88 -10.96
C HIS A 91 4.74 -1.51 -11.61
N ALA A 92 5.24 -0.93 -12.71
CA ALA A 92 6.59 -1.25 -13.14
C ALA A 92 7.59 -0.84 -12.04
N PRO A 93 8.69 -1.59 -11.82
CA PRO A 93 9.63 -1.34 -10.73
C PRO A 93 10.02 0.14 -10.61
N TYR A 94 10.02 0.66 -9.39
CA TYR A 94 10.38 2.04 -9.08
C TYR A 94 11.20 2.13 -7.80
N ARG A 95 11.91 3.24 -7.63
CA ARG A 95 12.78 3.47 -6.48
C ARG A 95 12.04 4.26 -5.41
N ILE A 96 12.32 3.90 -4.17
CA ILE A 96 11.97 4.68 -2.98
C ILE A 96 13.24 5.17 -2.30
N ARG A 97 13.17 6.32 -1.66
CA ARG A 97 14.25 6.92 -0.87
C ARG A 97 14.15 6.39 0.56
N HIS A 98 15.24 5.83 1.04
CA HIS A 98 15.38 5.44 2.44
C HIS A 98 15.58 6.68 3.32
N ALA A 99 15.40 6.53 4.63
CA ALA A 99 15.64 7.59 5.60
C ALA A 99 17.13 7.96 5.80
N ASP A 100 18.05 7.15 5.26
CA ASP A 100 19.51 7.30 5.38
C ASP A 100 20.14 8.07 4.21
#